data_AF-A0A7X9GM01-F1
#
_entry.id   AF-A0A7X9GM01-F1
#
_cell.length_a   1.000
_cell.length_b   1.000
_cell.length_c   1.000
_cell.angle_alpha   90.00
_cell.angle_beta   90.00
_cell.angle_gamma   90.00
#
_symmetry.space_group_name_H-M   'P 1'
#
loop_
_entity.id
_entity.type
_entity.pdbx_description
1 polymer ?
#
loop_
_entity_poly.entity_id
_entity_poly.type
_entity_poly.pdbx_seq_one_letter_code
_entity_poly.pdbx_strand_id
1 'polypeptide(L)'
;MVGCGKSADGDEAKEVTDKSDEEQVLDDDEEKVGDSKELPDDNEQDKVEGEIQKSIEEDIPSVAETHKDYFFIGAAVEPYQMTGPMGDLLKKHVNMLVAENVMKPALLQPTEGNFQWEQADKIVEFAKENDMELRFHTLVWHNEIPDWFFEDEEGKPMIEETDPEKCELNKKLLLERLETHVYTVVDRYKDDIKSWDVVNEVVEPDDPDGMRNSLWYQLTGTEYIETAFRAARKAGGEDIKLYINDYVTEDPVKRDRLYELVKELLDKGVPIDGVGHQTHIDIYWPPIDRIIESMQKFHELGLDNIITELDMSIYAWEDHGDYGDNIPENVIDIQAQRYKELFEALRENSDILSAVVFWGFSDSHTWLDSFPVNQNDAPFLFDEDFRAKPAYWGVVDPSKIP
;
A
#
# COMPACT_ATOMS: atom_id res chain seq x y z
N MET A 1 24.19 6.42 18.12
CA MET A 1 24.71 5.82 19.37
C MET A 1 23.98 4.51 19.55
N VAL A 2 24.73 3.42 19.42
CA VAL A 2 24.47 1.99 19.75
C VAL A 2 23.04 1.47 19.55
N GLY A 3 22.81 0.88 18.37
CA GLY A 3 21.71 -0.04 18.09
C GLY A 3 22.26 -1.47 17.99
N CYS A 4 22.14 -2.20 19.09
CA CYS A 4 22.05 -3.66 19.20
C CYS A 4 21.64 -3.92 20.67
N GLY A 5 20.53 -4.62 20.87
CA GLY A 5 19.82 -4.89 22.14
C GLY A 5 20.38 -4.26 23.43
N LYS A 6 19.67 -3.26 23.97
CA LYS A 6 19.93 -2.72 25.33
C LYS A 6 19.92 -3.85 26.37
N SER A 7 20.98 -3.95 27.20
CA SER A 7 20.84 -4.50 28.56
C SER A 7 21.87 -3.95 29.57
N ALA A 8 21.43 -3.92 30.85
CA ALA A 8 22.09 -3.65 32.16
C ALA A 8 22.48 -2.19 32.50
N ASP A 9 22.17 -1.57 33.67
CA ASP A 9 21.63 -2.00 34.99
C ASP A 9 21.17 -0.74 35.79
N GLY A 10 20.28 -0.91 36.78
CA GLY A 10 20.16 0.05 37.90
C GLY A 10 18.84 0.09 38.69
N ASP A 11 18.74 -0.75 39.71
CA ASP A 11 17.73 -0.75 40.80
C ASP A 11 17.42 0.65 41.39
N GLU A 12 16.13 0.99 41.48
CA GLU A 12 15.56 1.61 42.69
C GLU A 12 14.06 1.33 42.79
N ALA A 13 13.70 0.53 43.79
CA ALA A 13 12.34 0.10 44.08
C ALA A 13 11.44 1.26 44.55
N LYS A 14 10.23 1.36 43.96
CA LYS A 14 9.03 1.86 44.65
C LYS A 14 7.80 1.05 44.22
N GLU A 15 7.23 0.36 45.20
CA GLU A 15 5.86 -0.17 45.22
C GLU A 15 4.84 0.88 44.73
N VAL A 16 3.83 0.46 43.95
CA VAL A 16 2.42 0.29 44.39
C VAL A 16 1.49 0.06 43.18
N THR A 17 0.61 -0.94 43.33
CA THR A 17 -0.68 -1.26 42.67
C THR A 17 -0.73 -1.88 41.27
N ASP A 18 -0.74 -3.21 41.33
CA ASP A 18 -1.50 -4.19 40.55
C ASP A 18 -2.88 -3.72 40.03
N LYS A 19 -3.03 -3.75 38.70
CA LYS A 19 -4.28 -4.03 37.98
C LYS A 19 -3.93 -4.89 36.78
N SER A 20 -4.24 -6.17 36.92
CA SER A 20 -4.42 -7.17 35.87
C SER A 20 -5.25 -6.64 34.70
N ASP A 21 -4.80 -6.89 33.47
CA ASP A 21 -5.64 -7.38 32.37
C ASP A 21 -4.73 -8.16 31.40
N GLU A 22 -5.31 -9.22 30.83
CA GLU A 22 -4.67 -10.44 30.35
C GLU A 22 -4.12 -10.31 28.91
N GLU A 23 -2.82 -10.62 28.73
CA GLU A 23 -2.23 -10.99 27.44
C GLU A 23 -2.50 -12.49 27.19
N GLN A 24 -3.20 -12.82 26.10
CA GLN A 24 -3.26 -14.20 25.61
C GLN A 24 -2.13 -14.45 24.61
N VAL A 25 -1.23 -15.31 25.04
CA VAL A 25 -0.18 -15.97 24.26
C VAL A 25 -0.85 -16.95 23.28
N LEU A 26 -0.53 -16.84 21.98
CA LEU A 26 -0.83 -17.86 20.99
C LEU A 26 0.30 -18.90 21.05
N ASP A 27 -0.03 -20.09 21.55
CA ASP A 27 0.84 -21.27 21.49
C ASP A 27 0.76 -21.89 20.08
N ASP A 28 1.94 -22.14 19.51
CA ASP A 28 2.18 -22.94 18.32
C ASP A 28 1.93 -24.44 18.61
N ASP A 29 1.01 -25.06 17.87
CA ASP A 29 0.89 -26.52 17.81
C ASP A 29 1.18 -27.03 16.39
N GLU A 30 2.38 -27.58 16.21
CA GLU A 30 2.76 -28.44 15.10
C GLU A 30 1.99 -29.78 15.17
N GLU A 31 1.07 -30.03 14.23
CA GLU A 31 0.58 -31.39 13.97
C GLU A 31 1.01 -31.93 12.60
N LYS A 32 1.73 -33.05 12.68
CA LYS A 32 2.21 -33.90 11.58
C LYS A 32 1.04 -34.51 10.80
N VAL A 33 1.02 -34.32 9.48
CA VAL A 33 0.12 -35.06 8.60
C VAL A 33 0.82 -36.27 7.99
N GLY A 34 0.31 -37.45 8.33
CA GLY A 34 0.63 -38.73 7.71
C GLY A 34 -0.51 -39.22 6.81
N ASP A 35 -0.16 -39.35 5.53
CA ASP A 35 -0.61 -40.28 4.47
C ASP A 35 -2.07 -40.81 4.35
N SER A 36 -2.55 -40.65 3.12
CA SER A 36 -3.52 -41.46 2.36
C SER A 36 -4.99 -41.55 2.80
N LYS A 37 -5.88 -40.97 1.98
CA LYS A 37 -7.21 -41.52 1.66
C LYS A 37 -7.73 -41.03 0.31
N GLU A 38 -8.34 -41.96 -0.40
CA GLU A 38 -8.74 -41.94 -1.81
C GLU A 38 -9.82 -40.90 -2.14
N LEU A 39 -9.76 -40.38 -3.37
CA LEU A 39 -10.75 -39.52 -4.01
C LEU A 39 -12.06 -40.29 -4.29
N PRO A 40 -13.25 -39.74 -4.01
CA PRO A 40 -14.49 -40.32 -4.50
C PRO A 40 -14.83 -39.91 -5.94
N ASP A 41 -15.44 -40.87 -6.61
CA ASP A 41 -15.85 -41.00 -8.01
C ASP A 41 -16.87 -39.92 -8.47
N ASP A 42 -16.61 -39.33 -9.64
CA ASP A 42 -17.49 -38.37 -10.32
C ASP A 42 -18.71 -39.08 -10.94
N ASN A 43 -19.91 -38.80 -10.41
CA ASN A 43 -21.15 -38.93 -11.17
C ASN A 43 -22.30 -38.22 -10.46
N GLU A 44 -22.48 -36.93 -10.71
CA GLU A 44 -23.81 -36.32 -10.63
C GLU A 44 -23.98 -35.24 -11.71
N GLN A 45 -25.17 -35.27 -12.32
CA GLN A 45 -25.48 -34.69 -13.61
C GLN A 45 -25.78 -33.19 -13.54
N ASP A 46 -25.20 -32.48 -14.51
CA ASP A 46 -25.62 -31.22 -15.13
C ASP A 46 -26.90 -30.56 -14.57
N LYS A 47 -26.70 -29.46 -13.84
CA LYS A 47 -27.56 -28.28 -13.89
C LYS A 47 -26.74 -27.13 -14.43
N VAL A 48 -26.81 -26.91 -15.74
CA VAL A 48 -26.36 -25.65 -16.36
C VAL A 48 -27.44 -24.61 -16.07
N GLU A 49 -27.35 -23.96 -14.91
CA GLU A 49 -27.88 -22.61 -14.75
C GLU A 49 -26.94 -21.71 -15.55
N GLY A 50 -27.47 -20.98 -16.52
CA GLY A 50 -26.67 -20.15 -17.41
C GLY A 50 -25.95 -19.07 -16.61
N GLU A 51 -24.63 -19.20 -16.47
CA GLU A 51 -23.77 -18.12 -15.98
C GLU A 51 -24.02 -16.89 -16.86
N ILE A 52 -24.59 -15.84 -16.27
CA ILE A 52 -24.64 -14.53 -16.92
C ILE A 52 -23.19 -14.07 -17.02
N GLN A 53 -22.66 -14.01 -18.24
CA GLN A 53 -21.31 -13.52 -18.48
C GLN A 53 -21.25 -12.04 -18.05
N LYS A 54 -20.49 -11.76 -16.96
CA LYS A 54 -20.26 -10.39 -16.49
C LYS A 54 -19.71 -9.51 -17.63
N SER A 55 -20.10 -8.24 -17.67
CA SER A 55 -19.71 -7.27 -18.70
C SER A 55 -19.75 -5.86 -18.14
N ILE A 56 -18.93 -4.96 -18.65
CA ILE A 56 -18.90 -3.56 -18.19
C ILE A 56 -20.04 -2.74 -18.79
N GLU A 57 -20.27 -1.55 -18.24
CA GLU A 57 -21.12 -0.53 -18.87
C GLU A 57 -20.32 0.29 -19.89
N GLU A 58 -20.57 0.08 -21.19
CA GLU A 58 -19.84 0.75 -22.28
C GLU A 58 -20.30 2.22 -22.51
N ASP A 59 -21.53 2.57 -22.15
CA ASP A 59 -22.15 3.87 -22.48
C ASP A 59 -22.05 4.94 -21.36
N ILE A 60 -21.24 4.69 -20.32
CA ILE A 60 -20.93 5.67 -19.25
C ILE A 60 -19.56 6.36 -19.49
N PRO A 61 -19.31 7.58 -18.99
CA PRO A 61 -18.02 8.25 -19.16
C PRO A 61 -16.81 7.49 -18.57
N SER A 62 -15.61 7.73 -19.09
CA SER A 62 -14.38 7.23 -18.45
C SER A 62 -14.05 8.06 -17.20
N VAL A 63 -13.60 7.43 -16.12
CA VAL A 63 -13.20 8.15 -14.90
C VAL A 63 -11.93 8.98 -15.19
N ALA A 64 -10.92 8.36 -15.81
CA ALA A 64 -9.70 9.02 -16.26
C ALA A 64 -9.96 10.17 -17.24
N GLU A 65 -10.77 9.98 -18.29
CA GLU A 65 -11.03 11.04 -19.27
C GLU A 65 -11.73 12.26 -18.64
N THR A 66 -12.58 12.04 -17.64
CA THR A 66 -13.27 13.11 -16.91
C THR A 66 -12.30 13.94 -16.04
N HIS A 67 -11.17 13.35 -15.65
CA HIS A 67 -10.18 13.95 -14.75
C HIS A 67 -8.87 14.35 -15.43
N LYS A 68 -8.76 14.18 -16.76
CA LYS A 68 -7.51 14.39 -17.52
C LYS A 68 -6.85 15.77 -17.39
N ASP A 69 -7.65 16.80 -17.09
CA ASP A 69 -7.16 18.18 -16.93
C ASP A 69 -6.67 18.45 -15.49
N TYR A 70 -6.79 17.47 -14.58
CA TYR A 70 -6.45 17.58 -13.17
C TYR A 70 -5.30 16.64 -12.78
N PHE A 71 -5.45 15.33 -12.98
CA PHE A 71 -4.49 14.32 -12.51
C PHE A 71 -4.72 12.97 -13.22
N PHE A 72 -3.75 12.05 -13.08
CA PHE A 72 -3.93 10.65 -13.48
C PHE A 72 -4.93 9.93 -12.56
N ILE A 73 -5.68 8.98 -13.10
CA ILE A 73 -6.54 8.06 -12.36
C ILE A 73 -5.95 6.67 -12.49
N GLY A 74 -5.62 6.06 -11.35
CA GLY A 74 -5.07 4.71 -11.32
C GLY A 74 -5.86 3.70 -10.50
N ALA A 75 -5.48 2.44 -10.64
CA ALA A 75 -5.97 1.34 -9.82
C ALA A 75 -4.85 0.35 -9.48
N ALA A 76 -4.89 -0.21 -8.28
CA ALA A 76 -4.14 -1.40 -7.92
C ALA A 76 -4.73 -2.64 -8.61
N VAL A 77 -3.85 -3.51 -9.08
CA VAL A 77 -4.23 -4.71 -9.82
C VAL A 77 -3.35 -5.91 -9.49
N GLU A 78 -3.95 -7.08 -9.63
CA GLU A 78 -3.30 -8.38 -9.72
C GLU A 78 -3.20 -8.85 -11.19
N PRO A 79 -2.22 -9.70 -11.55
CA PRO A 79 -2.03 -10.13 -12.93
C PRO A 79 -3.26 -10.82 -13.58
N TYR A 80 -4.09 -11.52 -12.79
CA TYR A 80 -5.27 -12.20 -13.33
C TYR A 80 -6.42 -11.25 -13.69
N GLN A 81 -6.44 -10.04 -13.12
CA GLN A 81 -7.49 -9.03 -13.33
C GLN A 81 -7.36 -8.29 -14.67
N MET A 82 -6.24 -8.43 -15.37
CA MET A 82 -5.94 -7.72 -16.63
C MET A 82 -6.59 -8.35 -17.87
N THR A 83 -7.49 -9.31 -17.68
CA THR A 83 -8.20 -10.00 -18.76
C THR A 83 -9.71 -10.02 -18.52
N GLY A 84 -10.47 -10.31 -19.57
CA GLY A 84 -11.93 -10.39 -19.47
C GLY A 84 -12.57 -9.06 -19.05
N PRO A 85 -13.77 -9.12 -18.43
CA PRO A 85 -14.53 -7.92 -18.06
C PRO A 85 -13.80 -6.96 -17.12
N MET A 86 -12.99 -7.47 -16.19
CA MET A 86 -12.18 -6.63 -15.31
C MET A 86 -11.10 -5.87 -16.09
N GLY A 87 -10.41 -6.55 -17.02
CA GLY A 87 -9.46 -5.91 -17.91
C GLY A 87 -10.13 -4.85 -18.79
N ASP A 88 -11.35 -5.09 -19.27
CA ASP A 88 -12.14 -4.11 -20.02
C ASP A 88 -12.52 -2.89 -19.16
N LEU A 89 -12.85 -3.10 -17.89
CA LEU A 89 -13.15 -2.03 -16.93
C LEU A 89 -11.93 -1.12 -16.73
N LEU A 90 -10.75 -1.72 -16.50
CA LEU A 90 -9.48 -1.00 -16.34
C LEU A 90 -9.16 -0.16 -17.59
N LYS A 91 -9.17 -0.79 -18.78
CA LYS A 91 -8.89 -0.11 -20.06
C LYS A 91 -9.80 1.08 -20.32
N LYS A 92 -11.05 1.01 -19.86
CA LYS A 92 -12.00 2.09 -20.03
C LYS A 92 -11.77 3.24 -19.05
N HIS A 93 -11.51 2.93 -17.78
CA HIS A 93 -11.70 3.90 -16.70
C HIS A 93 -10.42 4.44 -16.07
N VAL A 94 -9.26 3.79 -16.23
CA VAL A 94 -7.99 4.23 -15.63
C VAL A 94 -6.92 4.49 -16.69
N ASN A 95 -5.94 5.33 -16.36
CA ASN A 95 -4.77 5.63 -17.20
C ASN A 95 -3.44 5.47 -16.44
N MET A 96 -3.48 4.83 -15.27
CA MET A 96 -2.33 4.48 -14.45
C MET A 96 -2.59 3.15 -13.73
N LEU A 97 -1.56 2.35 -13.50
CA LEU A 97 -1.66 1.11 -12.72
C LEU A 97 -0.59 1.04 -11.63
N VAL A 98 -0.88 0.27 -10.59
CA VAL A 98 0.07 -0.17 -9.57
C VAL A 98 -0.15 -1.65 -9.30
N ALA A 99 0.91 -2.40 -9.05
CA ALA A 99 0.79 -3.80 -8.64
C ALA A 99 0.40 -3.87 -7.17
N GLU A 100 -0.69 -4.57 -6.84
CA GLU A 100 -1.14 -4.70 -5.45
C GLU A 100 -0.11 -5.48 -4.60
N ASN A 101 0.36 -6.63 -5.10
CA ASN A 101 1.29 -7.49 -4.34
C ASN A 101 2.54 -7.91 -5.12
N VAL A 102 2.44 -8.24 -6.41
CA VAL A 102 3.52 -8.95 -7.15
C VAL A 102 4.83 -8.16 -7.34
N MET A 103 4.87 -6.87 -7.00
CA MET A 103 6.09 -6.05 -6.99
C MET A 103 6.68 -5.83 -5.58
N LYS A 104 6.03 -6.33 -4.51
CA LYS A 104 6.55 -6.28 -3.15
C LYS A 104 7.75 -7.22 -2.97
N PRO A 105 8.66 -6.95 -2.01
CA PRO A 105 9.93 -7.67 -1.90
C PRO A 105 9.79 -9.20 -1.76
N ALA A 106 8.79 -9.68 -1.02
CA ALA A 106 8.55 -11.12 -0.81
C ALA A 106 8.31 -11.89 -2.10
N LEU A 107 7.55 -11.31 -3.02
CA LEU A 107 7.24 -11.94 -4.30
C LEU A 107 8.33 -11.67 -5.32
N LEU A 108 8.96 -10.50 -5.28
CA LEU A 108 9.95 -10.08 -6.27
C LEU A 108 11.33 -10.69 -6.05
N GLN A 109 11.78 -10.85 -4.79
CA GLN A 109 13.06 -11.45 -4.43
C GLN A 109 12.94 -12.43 -3.24
N PRO A 110 12.23 -13.56 -3.41
CA PRO A 110 11.93 -14.49 -2.31
C PRO A 110 13.18 -15.08 -1.63
N THR A 111 14.29 -15.19 -2.35
CA THR A 111 15.60 -15.59 -1.78
C THR A 111 16.71 -14.72 -2.36
N GLU A 112 17.80 -14.54 -1.60
CA GLU A 112 18.91 -13.67 -1.97
C GLU A 112 19.42 -13.96 -3.40
N GLY A 113 19.43 -12.92 -4.24
CA GLY A 113 19.86 -12.98 -5.64
C GLY A 113 18.90 -13.67 -6.62
N ASN A 114 17.81 -14.31 -6.17
CA ASN A 114 16.86 -15.00 -7.05
C ASN A 114 15.57 -14.20 -7.20
N PHE A 115 15.53 -13.36 -8.22
CA PHE A 115 14.36 -12.53 -8.51
C PHE A 115 13.31 -13.25 -9.36
N GLN A 116 12.05 -12.94 -9.10
CA GLN A 116 10.88 -13.44 -9.84
C GLN A 116 10.20 -12.29 -10.59
N TRP A 117 10.40 -12.21 -11.90
CA TRP A 117 9.93 -11.08 -12.71
C TRP A 117 8.60 -11.32 -13.40
N GLU A 118 8.21 -12.59 -13.61
CA GLU A 118 7.15 -12.95 -14.56
C GLU A 118 5.82 -12.24 -14.28
N GLN A 119 5.38 -12.18 -13.01
CA GLN A 119 4.09 -11.60 -12.68
C GLN A 119 4.10 -10.07 -12.73
N ALA A 120 5.19 -9.44 -12.28
CA ALA A 120 5.37 -7.99 -12.40
C ALA A 120 5.48 -7.56 -13.87
N ASP A 121 6.22 -8.31 -14.70
CA ASP A 121 6.37 -8.05 -16.14
C ASP A 121 5.02 -8.08 -16.88
N LYS A 122 4.07 -8.95 -16.47
CA LYS A 122 2.72 -8.97 -17.06
C LYS A 122 1.97 -7.67 -16.85
N ILE A 123 2.09 -7.06 -15.67
CA ILE A 123 1.45 -5.76 -15.36
C ILE A 123 2.12 -4.66 -16.19
N VAL A 124 3.45 -4.68 -16.29
CA VAL A 124 4.20 -3.73 -17.12
C VAL A 124 3.79 -3.83 -18.59
N GLU A 125 3.67 -5.05 -19.13
CA GLU A 125 3.26 -5.28 -20.51
C GLU A 125 1.82 -4.81 -20.77
N PHE A 126 0.87 -5.14 -19.90
CA PHE A 126 -0.51 -4.70 -20.02
C PHE A 126 -0.63 -3.17 -20.00
N ALA A 127 0.07 -2.48 -19.09
CA ALA A 127 0.06 -1.02 -19.04
C ALA A 127 0.60 -0.42 -20.35
N LYS A 128 1.71 -0.95 -20.87
CA LYS A 128 2.32 -0.49 -22.13
C LYS A 128 1.43 -0.71 -23.34
N GLU A 129 0.74 -1.85 -23.42
CA GLU A 129 -0.18 -2.16 -24.52
C GLU A 129 -1.41 -1.23 -24.54
N ASN A 130 -1.75 -0.63 -23.40
CA ASN A 130 -2.94 0.21 -23.23
C ASN A 130 -2.60 1.68 -22.90
N ASP A 131 -1.37 2.12 -23.16
CA ASP A 131 -0.90 3.49 -22.95
C ASP A 131 -1.17 4.02 -21.52
N MET A 132 -0.97 3.17 -20.50
CA MET A 132 -1.14 3.52 -19.09
C MET A 132 0.22 3.79 -18.42
N GLU A 133 0.24 4.79 -17.54
CA GLU A 133 1.38 5.02 -16.65
C GLU A 133 1.48 3.91 -15.58
N LEU A 134 2.66 3.78 -14.97
CA LEU A 134 2.90 2.81 -13.90
C LEU A 134 3.47 3.47 -12.66
N ARG A 135 3.02 2.97 -11.51
CA ARG A 135 3.67 3.15 -10.21
C ARG A 135 4.28 1.83 -9.74
N PHE A 136 5.45 1.91 -9.11
CA PHE A 136 6.05 0.78 -8.41
C PHE A 136 5.65 0.83 -6.94
N HIS A 137 5.01 -0.23 -6.47
CA HIS A 137 4.72 -0.46 -5.06
C HIS A 137 5.23 -1.85 -4.66
N THR A 138 6.18 -1.98 -3.73
CA THR A 138 7.03 -0.95 -3.12
C THR A 138 8.42 -1.54 -2.89
N LEU A 139 9.46 -0.71 -2.86
CA LEU A 139 10.84 -1.18 -2.79
C LEU A 139 11.25 -1.62 -1.38
N VAL A 140 10.74 -0.94 -0.36
CA VAL A 140 11.06 -1.22 1.04
C VAL A 140 9.79 -1.13 1.87
N TRP A 141 9.48 -2.21 2.55
CA TRP A 141 8.40 -2.27 3.53
C TRP A 141 8.79 -3.20 4.68
N HIS A 142 8.10 -3.08 5.81
CA HIS A 142 8.31 -3.95 6.96
C HIS A 142 7.48 -5.23 6.89
N ASN A 143 6.36 -5.20 6.14
CA ASN A 143 5.59 -6.38 5.77
C ASN A 143 6.05 -6.91 4.41
N GLU A 144 5.66 -8.16 4.12
CA GLU A 144 5.93 -8.83 2.84
C GLU A 144 7.38 -8.67 2.37
N ILE A 145 8.30 -8.88 3.31
CA ILE A 145 9.76 -8.87 3.13
C ILE A 145 10.30 -10.23 3.59
N PRO A 146 11.14 -10.93 2.81
CA PRO A 146 11.70 -12.20 3.24
C PRO A 146 12.68 -12.07 4.40
N ASP A 147 12.65 -13.02 5.32
CA ASP A 147 13.51 -13.06 6.51
C ASP A 147 15.01 -13.02 6.18
N TRP A 148 15.43 -13.56 5.02
CA TRP A 148 16.84 -13.64 4.61
C TRP A 148 17.52 -12.27 4.59
N PHE A 149 16.77 -11.17 4.40
CA PHE A 149 17.35 -9.82 4.49
C PHE A 149 18.01 -9.59 5.85
N PHE A 150 17.36 -10.05 6.92
CA PHE A 150 17.69 -9.79 8.32
C PHE A 150 18.44 -10.95 8.98
N GLU A 151 18.96 -11.90 8.21
CA GLU A 151 19.81 -12.98 8.70
C GLU A 151 21.30 -12.66 8.46
N ASP A 152 22.17 -12.96 9.41
CA ASP A 152 23.63 -12.83 9.23
C ASP A 152 24.19 -13.84 8.21
N GLU A 153 25.51 -13.80 7.98
CA GLU A 153 26.18 -14.73 7.05
C GLU A 153 26.07 -16.21 7.47
N GLU A 154 25.71 -16.50 8.72
CA GLU A 154 25.50 -17.85 9.26
C GLU A 154 24.02 -18.27 9.22
N GLY A 155 23.12 -17.42 8.72
CA GLY A 155 21.68 -17.66 8.68
C GLY A 155 20.97 -17.45 10.02
N LYS A 156 21.52 -16.63 10.91
CA LYS A 156 20.91 -16.31 12.21
C LYS A 156 20.26 -14.93 12.19
N PRO A 157 19.16 -14.70 12.91
CA PRO A 157 18.55 -13.37 12.99
C PRO A 157 19.55 -12.32 13.49
N MET A 158 19.81 -11.29 12.68
CA MET A 158 20.75 -10.21 13.00
C MET A 158 20.40 -9.47 14.30
N ILE A 159 19.10 -9.45 14.65
CA ILE A 159 18.58 -8.75 15.83
C ILE A 159 19.00 -9.40 17.16
N GLU A 160 19.38 -10.67 17.13
CA GLU A 160 19.85 -11.40 18.31
C GLU A 160 21.34 -11.17 18.61
N GLU A 161 22.07 -10.50 17.72
CA GLU A 161 23.50 -10.23 17.92
C GLU A 161 23.72 -9.20 19.03
N THR A 162 24.73 -9.44 19.87
CA THR A 162 25.07 -8.61 21.03
C THR A 162 26.51 -8.12 21.00
N ASP A 163 27.36 -8.72 20.17
CA ASP A 163 28.72 -8.24 19.94
C ASP A 163 28.70 -6.96 19.08
N PRO A 164 29.22 -5.82 19.60
CA PRO A 164 29.12 -4.55 18.89
C PRO A 164 29.82 -4.52 17.52
N GLU A 165 30.91 -5.28 17.34
CA GLU A 165 31.61 -5.31 16.06
C GLU A 165 30.79 -6.09 15.02
N LYS A 166 30.17 -7.20 15.43
CA LYS A 166 29.28 -7.97 14.56
C LYS A 166 27.98 -7.25 14.24
N CYS A 167 27.42 -6.49 15.18
CA CYS A 167 26.26 -5.64 14.90
C CYS A 167 26.55 -4.62 13.79
N GLU A 168 27.71 -3.98 13.80
CA GLU A 168 28.12 -3.06 12.73
C GLU A 168 28.40 -3.78 11.40
N LEU A 169 28.82 -5.05 11.42
CA LEU A 169 28.94 -5.87 10.22
C LEU A 169 27.56 -6.24 9.65
N ASN A 170 26.64 -6.70 10.51
CA ASN A 170 25.26 -7.03 10.14
C ASN A 170 24.53 -5.83 9.55
N LYS A 171 24.68 -4.64 10.16
CA LYS A 171 24.15 -3.39 9.61
C LYS A 171 24.67 -3.10 8.21
N LYS A 172 25.98 -3.23 7.97
CA LYS A 172 26.57 -3.00 6.63
C LYS A 172 26.07 -4.01 5.61
N LEU A 173 25.99 -5.28 5.99
CA LEU A 173 25.44 -6.34 5.15
C LEU A 173 23.98 -6.05 4.77
N LEU A 174 23.15 -5.67 5.74
CA LEU A 174 21.75 -5.31 5.49
C LEU A 174 21.61 -4.12 4.53
N LEU A 175 22.41 -3.07 4.72
CA LEU A 175 22.41 -1.91 3.82
C LEU A 175 22.93 -2.25 2.41
N GLU A 176 23.90 -3.16 2.28
CA GLU A 176 24.38 -3.66 0.98
C GLU A 176 23.34 -4.50 0.25
N ARG A 177 22.62 -5.37 0.99
CA ARG A 177 21.48 -6.14 0.46
C ARG A 177 20.37 -5.22 -0.02
N LEU A 178 20.04 -4.19 0.76
CA LEU A 178 19.07 -3.18 0.39
C LEU A 178 19.48 -2.42 -0.87
N GLU A 179 20.71 -1.90 -0.93
CA GLU A 179 21.21 -1.22 -2.14
C GLU A 179 21.12 -2.15 -3.36
N THR A 180 21.52 -3.41 -3.21
CA THR A 180 21.48 -4.41 -4.30
C THR A 180 20.05 -4.69 -4.77
N HIS A 181 19.11 -4.89 -3.85
CA HIS A 181 17.70 -5.11 -4.16
C HIS A 181 17.13 -3.91 -4.92
N VAL A 182 17.23 -2.71 -4.32
CA VAL A 182 16.68 -1.47 -4.89
C VAL A 182 17.29 -1.19 -6.26
N TYR A 183 18.63 -1.26 -6.37
CA TYR A 183 19.31 -1.00 -7.63
C TYR A 183 18.86 -1.97 -8.72
N THR A 184 18.79 -3.27 -8.42
CA THR A 184 18.45 -4.30 -9.42
C THR A 184 17.02 -4.13 -9.94
N VAL A 185 16.08 -3.85 -9.03
CA VAL A 185 14.66 -3.66 -9.38
C VAL A 185 14.46 -2.37 -10.18
N VAL A 186 15.06 -1.27 -9.72
CA VAL A 186 14.96 0.02 -10.41
C VAL A 186 15.63 -0.02 -11.78
N ASP A 187 16.83 -0.59 -11.90
CA ASP A 187 17.54 -0.71 -13.17
C ASP A 187 16.72 -1.48 -14.22
N ARG A 188 15.96 -2.49 -13.79
CA ARG A 188 15.06 -3.26 -14.67
C ARG A 188 13.91 -2.42 -15.21
N TYR A 189 13.19 -1.68 -14.35
CA TYR A 189 11.92 -1.06 -14.72
C TYR A 189 11.97 0.46 -14.93
N LYS A 190 13.07 1.15 -14.65
CA LYS A 190 13.21 2.62 -14.75
C LYS A 190 12.75 3.22 -16.09
N ASP A 191 12.81 2.46 -17.18
CA ASP A 191 12.42 2.94 -18.50
C ASP A 191 10.90 2.94 -18.69
N ASP A 192 10.19 2.03 -18.02
CA ASP A 192 8.74 1.82 -18.11
C ASP A 192 7.96 2.38 -16.90
N ILE A 193 8.58 2.49 -15.72
CA ILE A 193 7.94 2.96 -14.49
C ILE A 193 8.58 4.27 -14.03
N LYS A 194 7.75 5.31 -13.84
CA LYS A 194 8.21 6.67 -13.51
C LYS A 194 7.91 7.10 -12.08
N SER A 195 6.98 6.48 -11.38
CA SER A 195 6.65 6.79 -9.99
C SER A 195 6.99 5.61 -9.09
N TRP A 196 7.73 5.83 -8.01
CA TRP A 196 8.26 4.77 -7.16
C TRP A 196 7.97 5.01 -5.68
N ASP A 197 7.23 4.12 -5.04
CA ASP A 197 7.20 4.03 -3.58
C ASP A 197 8.52 3.40 -3.14
N VAL A 198 9.44 4.24 -2.67
CA VAL A 198 10.79 3.81 -2.30
C VAL A 198 10.79 3.19 -0.91
N VAL A 199 10.10 3.83 0.03
CA VAL A 199 9.85 3.29 1.36
C VAL A 199 8.39 3.43 1.69
N ASN A 200 7.82 2.40 2.31
CA ASN A 200 6.42 2.34 2.73
C ASN A 200 6.32 2.23 4.25
N GLU A 201 5.44 3.03 4.85
CA GLU A 201 4.98 2.91 6.24
C GLU A 201 6.11 2.94 7.28
N VAL A 202 7.00 3.93 7.18
CA VAL A 202 8.18 4.05 8.05
C VAL A 202 7.89 4.82 9.33
N VAL A 203 6.74 5.48 9.44
CA VAL A 203 6.31 6.25 10.61
C VAL A 203 5.25 5.50 11.40
N GLU A 204 5.43 5.44 12.71
CA GLU A 204 4.47 4.86 13.65
C GLU A 204 4.50 5.72 14.92
N PRO A 205 3.51 6.63 15.13
CA PRO A 205 3.54 7.56 16.26
C PRO A 205 3.56 6.89 17.63
N ASP A 206 3.03 5.67 17.73
CA ASP A 206 2.97 4.91 18.99
C ASP A 206 4.30 4.22 19.32
N ASP A 207 5.21 4.09 18.36
CA ASP A 207 6.55 3.55 18.59
C ASP A 207 7.51 4.61 19.15
N PRO A 208 8.60 4.18 19.83
CA PRO A 208 9.61 5.10 20.34
C PRO A 208 10.16 6.03 19.24
N ASP A 209 10.17 7.33 19.54
CA ASP A 209 10.63 8.40 18.63
C ASP A 209 9.79 8.56 17.34
N GLY A 210 8.60 7.94 17.28
CA GLY A 210 7.64 8.07 16.18
C GLY A 210 8.07 7.38 14.88
N MET A 211 9.08 6.51 14.92
CA MET A 211 9.53 5.71 13.78
C MET A 211 9.06 4.27 13.98
N ARG A 212 8.56 3.63 12.92
CA ARG A 212 8.15 2.23 13.00
C ARG A 212 9.32 1.36 13.44
N ASN A 213 9.15 0.66 14.56
CA ASN A 213 10.13 -0.20 15.21
C ASN A 213 10.32 -1.54 14.48
N SER A 214 10.45 -1.49 13.15
CA SER A 214 10.71 -2.61 12.26
C SER A 214 12.15 -3.12 12.39
N LEU A 215 12.44 -4.33 11.87
CA LEU A 215 13.82 -4.84 11.80
C LEU A 215 14.75 -3.90 11.01
N TRP A 216 14.25 -3.23 9.97
CA TRP A 216 14.98 -2.17 9.26
C TRP A 216 15.45 -1.07 10.21
N TYR A 217 14.54 -0.55 11.05
CA TYR A 217 14.84 0.54 11.97
C TYR A 217 15.70 0.07 13.15
N GLN A 218 15.41 -1.08 13.73
CA GLN A 218 16.15 -1.63 14.87
C GLN A 218 17.63 -1.89 14.52
N LEU A 219 17.91 -2.36 13.31
CA LEU A 219 19.26 -2.72 12.86
C LEU A 219 20.04 -1.55 12.25
N THR A 220 19.35 -0.54 11.69
CA THR A 220 20.02 0.52 10.90
C THR A 220 19.67 1.95 11.31
N GLY A 221 18.67 2.15 12.18
CA GLY A 221 18.05 3.47 12.40
C GLY A 221 17.36 3.96 11.13
N THR A 222 17.56 5.23 10.75
CA THR A 222 17.01 5.79 9.51
C THR A 222 17.92 5.60 8.29
N GLU A 223 19.07 4.93 8.43
CA GLU A 223 20.06 4.81 7.35
C GLU A 223 19.54 3.94 6.19
N TYR A 224 18.64 2.99 6.44
CA TYR A 224 18.00 2.24 5.35
C TYR A 224 17.18 3.15 4.43
N ILE A 225 16.46 4.14 4.97
CA ILE A 225 15.66 5.08 4.19
C ILE A 225 16.58 5.90 3.28
N GLU A 226 17.66 6.46 3.84
CA GLU A 226 18.65 7.22 3.08
C GLU A 226 19.29 6.37 1.97
N THR A 227 19.60 5.11 2.28
CA THR A 227 20.21 4.16 1.35
C THR A 227 19.27 3.82 0.20
N ALA A 228 18.00 3.53 0.49
CA ALA A 228 17.00 3.18 -0.51
C ALA A 228 16.79 4.30 -1.53
N PHE A 229 16.56 5.54 -1.09
CA PHE A 229 16.38 6.68 -1.99
C PHE A 229 17.63 6.96 -2.83
N ARG A 230 18.82 6.89 -2.24
CA ARG A 230 20.07 7.11 -2.98
C ARG A 230 20.32 6.00 -4.01
N ALA A 231 20.05 4.74 -3.66
CA ALA A 231 20.15 3.60 -4.57
C ALA A 231 19.15 3.73 -5.73
N ALA A 232 17.90 4.07 -5.44
CA ALA A 232 16.85 4.27 -6.44
C ALA A 232 17.21 5.40 -7.41
N ARG A 233 17.63 6.58 -6.92
CA ARG A 233 18.08 7.67 -7.78
C ARG A 233 19.30 7.29 -8.61
N LYS A 234 20.27 6.57 -8.03
CA LYS A 234 21.49 6.13 -8.72
C LYS A 234 21.18 5.16 -9.88
N ALA A 235 20.23 4.25 -9.70
CA ALA A 235 19.82 3.31 -10.74
C ALA A 235 18.89 3.96 -11.78
N GLY A 236 17.88 4.70 -11.34
CA GLY A 236 16.82 5.21 -12.20
C GLY A 236 17.11 6.54 -12.89
N GLY A 237 18.10 7.30 -12.40
CA GLY A 237 18.39 8.64 -12.91
C GLY A 237 17.36 9.69 -12.48
N GLU A 238 17.44 10.88 -13.07
CA GLU A 238 16.60 12.05 -12.69
C GLU A 238 15.18 12.00 -13.28
N ASP A 239 14.92 11.08 -14.21
CA ASP A 239 13.64 10.99 -14.92
C ASP A 239 12.54 10.27 -14.13
N ILE A 240 12.92 9.47 -13.12
CA ILE A 240 11.96 8.82 -12.20
C ILE A 240 11.68 9.71 -10.99
N LYS A 241 10.51 9.51 -10.38
CA LYS A 241 10.02 10.21 -9.19
C LYS A 241 9.95 9.27 -8.00
N LEU A 242 10.52 9.70 -6.90
CA LEU A 242 10.77 8.90 -5.70
C LEU A 242 9.89 9.40 -4.55
N TYR A 243 9.02 8.53 -4.05
CA TYR A 243 8.03 8.83 -3.03
C TYR A 243 8.31 8.06 -1.74
N ILE A 244 7.99 8.70 -0.62
CA ILE A 244 7.75 8.05 0.67
C ILE A 244 6.23 7.88 0.81
N ASN A 245 5.75 6.65 1.00
CA ASN A 245 4.32 6.33 1.06
C ASN A 245 3.92 5.92 2.48
N ASP A 246 2.76 6.36 2.96
CA ASP A 246 2.24 6.00 4.28
C ASP A 246 0.71 6.16 4.38
N TYR A 247 0.07 5.45 5.30
CA TYR A 247 -1.35 5.63 5.67
C TYR A 247 -1.53 6.66 6.78
N VAL A 248 -2.76 7.16 6.94
CA VAL A 248 -3.14 8.07 8.04
C VAL A 248 -2.27 9.34 8.06
N THR A 249 -1.81 9.76 6.88
CA THR A 249 -1.01 10.98 6.68
C THR A 249 -1.82 12.25 6.92
N GLU A 250 -3.13 12.15 6.99
CA GLU A 250 -4.06 13.20 7.37
C GLU A 250 -4.14 13.42 8.88
N ASP A 251 -3.72 12.45 9.69
CA ASP A 251 -3.65 12.61 11.15
C ASP A 251 -2.54 13.61 11.49
N PRO A 252 -2.83 14.68 12.27
CA PRO A 252 -1.84 15.71 12.56
C PRO A 252 -0.55 15.19 13.21
N VAL A 253 -0.62 14.16 14.07
CA VAL A 253 0.57 13.63 14.76
C VAL A 253 1.43 12.86 13.76
N LYS A 254 0.84 11.93 13.01
CA LYS A 254 1.57 11.15 12.01
C LYS A 254 2.10 12.02 10.88
N ARG A 255 1.28 12.94 10.37
CA ARG A 255 1.68 13.97 9.38
C ARG A 255 2.90 14.76 9.84
N ASP A 256 2.86 15.29 11.07
CA ASP A 256 3.92 16.16 11.56
C ASP A 256 5.22 15.37 11.76
N ARG A 257 5.14 14.12 12.21
CA ARG A 257 6.30 13.24 12.33
C ARG A 257 6.92 12.88 10.98
N LEU A 258 6.09 12.55 10.00
CA LEU A 258 6.51 12.26 8.62
C LEU A 258 7.13 13.51 7.97
N TYR A 259 6.53 14.68 8.17
CA TYR A 259 7.07 15.96 7.70
C TYR A 259 8.47 16.24 8.24
N GLU A 260 8.70 16.08 9.55
CA GLU A 260 10.04 16.29 10.12
C GLU A 260 11.05 15.26 9.59
N LEU A 261 10.67 13.99 9.44
CA LEU A 261 11.53 12.98 8.81
C LEU A 261 11.94 13.38 7.38
N VAL A 262 10.97 13.73 6.54
CA VAL A 262 11.22 14.11 5.15
C VAL A 262 12.11 15.33 5.07
N LYS A 263 11.84 16.34 5.89
CA LYS A 263 12.67 17.55 5.97
C LYS A 263 14.11 17.24 6.40
N GLU A 264 14.31 16.39 7.40
CA GLU A 264 15.64 15.94 7.83
C GLU A 264 16.40 15.21 6.71
N LEU A 265 15.70 14.37 5.93
CA LEU A 265 16.28 13.65 4.79
C LEU A 265 16.64 14.61 3.65
N LEU A 266 15.78 15.58 3.34
CA LEU A 266 16.05 16.62 2.35
C LEU A 266 17.24 17.50 2.77
N ASP A 267 17.36 17.87 4.04
CA ASP A 267 18.49 18.62 4.60
C ASP A 267 19.82 17.85 4.47
N LYS A 268 19.77 16.52 4.47
CA LYS A 268 20.91 15.62 4.19
C LYS A 268 21.15 15.37 2.68
N GLY A 269 20.35 15.98 1.80
CA GLY A 269 20.43 15.80 0.36
C GLY A 269 20.01 14.40 -0.12
N VAL A 270 19.05 13.78 0.57
CA VAL A 270 18.39 12.55 0.11
C VAL A 270 17.38 12.93 -0.99
N PRO A 271 17.37 12.22 -2.14
CA PRO A 271 16.54 12.60 -3.29
C PRO A 271 15.09 12.11 -3.12
N ILE A 272 14.25 12.90 -2.47
CA ILE A 272 12.81 12.66 -2.34
C ILE A 272 12.08 13.65 -3.24
N ASP A 273 11.20 13.15 -4.11
CA ASP A 273 10.42 13.99 -5.03
C ASP A 273 8.99 14.24 -4.54
N GLY A 274 8.43 13.34 -3.73
CA GLY A 274 7.05 13.46 -3.29
C GLY A 274 6.68 12.60 -2.08
N VAL A 275 5.43 12.77 -1.64
CA VAL A 275 4.79 11.96 -0.60
C VAL A 275 3.57 11.23 -1.18
N GLY A 276 3.47 9.94 -0.89
CA GLY A 276 2.30 9.12 -1.17
C GLY A 276 1.38 9.10 0.05
N HIS A 277 0.11 9.36 -0.19
CA HIS A 277 -0.97 9.35 0.80
C HIS A 277 -1.88 8.17 0.49
N GLN A 278 -1.74 7.05 1.23
CA GLN A 278 -2.53 5.85 0.93
C GLN A 278 -4.01 6.17 0.88
N THR A 279 -4.52 6.90 1.88
CA THR A 279 -5.92 7.36 1.93
C THR A 279 -6.90 6.18 1.96
N HIS A 280 -6.55 5.15 2.72
CA HIS A 280 -7.50 4.16 3.23
C HIS A 280 -8.41 4.85 4.26
N ILE A 281 -9.63 5.17 3.86
CA ILE A 281 -10.57 5.94 4.67
C ILE A 281 -11.91 5.22 4.77
N ASP A 282 -12.84 5.79 5.53
CA ASP A 282 -14.21 5.29 5.59
C ASP A 282 -15.22 6.39 5.24
N ILE A 283 -16.49 5.99 5.11
CA ILE A 283 -17.57 6.91 4.75
C ILE A 283 -17.84 8.02 5.81
N TYR A 284 -17.19 7.95 6.98
CA TYR A 284 -17.38 8.86 8.12
C TYR A 284 -16.13 9.71 8.45
N TRP A 285 -14.93 9.15 8.31
CA TRP A 285 -13.66 9.75 8.72
C TRP A 285 -12.58 9.46 7.67
N PRO A 286 -11.59 10.36 7.47
CA PRO A 286 -11.28 11.65 8.11
C PRO A 286 -11.97 12.83 7.44
N PRO A 287 -12.19 13.97 8.12
CA PRO A 287 -12.58 15.21 7.46
C PRO A 287 -11.69 15.51 6.23
N ILE A 288 -12.29 15.85 5.08
CA ILE A 288 -11.55 16.04 3.80
C ILE A 288 -10.49 17.14 3.92
N ASP A 289 -10.74 18.16 4.74
CA ASP A 289 -9.77 19.23 5.02
C ASP A 289 -8.47 18.69 5.63
N ARG A 290 -8.49 17.61 6.43
CA ARG A 290 -7.27 16.96 6.95
C ARG A 290 -6.39 16.35 5.87
N ILE A 291 -7.02 15.75 4.86
CA ILE A 291 -6.31 15.20 3.69
C ILE A 291 -5.65 16.34 2.92
N ILE A 292 -6.39 17.41 2.62
CA ILE A 292 -5.87 18.58 1.90
C ILE A 292 -4.77 19.30 2.70
N GLU A 293 -4.96 19.51 4.00
CA GLU A 293 -3.96 20.11 4.91
C GLU A 293 -2.65 19.34 4.88
N SER A 294 -2.71 18.01 4.79
CA SER A 294 -1.51 17.16 4.68
C SER A 294 -0.75 17.42 3.38
N MET A 295 -1.43 17.32 2.23
CA MET A 295 -0.81 17.56 0.92
C MET A 295 -0.22 18.97 0.81
N GLN A 296 -0.94 19.99 1.29
CA GLN A 296 -0.45 21.37 1.31
C GLN A 296 0.83 21.50 2.14
N LYS A 297 0.89 20.83 3.30
CA LYS A 297 2.07 20.87 4.16
C LYS A 297 3.30 20.26 3.48
N PHE A 298 3.17 19.15 2.77
CA PHE A 298 4.30 18.57 2.03
C PHE A 298 4.64 19.38 0.77
N HIS A 299 3.65 19.98 0.12
CA HIS A 299 3.88 20.90 -0.98
C HIS A 299 4.73 22.12 -0.59
N GLU A 300 4.63 22.61 0.66
CA GLU A 300 5.50 23.69 1.17
C GLU A 300 7.00 23.33 1.17
N LEU A 301 7.35 22.03 1.16
CA LEU A 301 8.73 21.55 0.99
C LEU A 301 9.16 21.47 -0.48
N GLY A 302 8.27 21.83 -1.42
CA GLY A 302 8.49 21.69 -2.86
C GLY A 302 8.30 20.26 -3.38
N LEU A 303 7.57 19.43 -2.64
CA LEU A 303 7.29 18.05 -2.97
C LEU A 303 5.98 17.90 -3.73
N ASP A 304 5.93 16.87 -4.57
CA ASP A 304 4.70 16.38 -5.19
C ASP A 304 3.88 15.56 -4.19
N ASN A 305 2.58 15.40 -4.44
CA ASN A 305 1.70 14.52 -3.68
C ASN A 305 0.98 13.55 -4.63
N ILE A 306 0.76 12.32 -4.15
CA ILE A 306 -0.09 11.32 -4.82
C ILE A 306 -1.06 10.74 -3.79
N ILE A 307 -2.34 10.63 -4.15
CA ILE A 307 -3.26 9.72 -3.44
C ILE A 307 -2.99 8.33 -4.02
N THR A 308 -2.44 7.41 -3.22
CA THR A 308 -1.80 6.18 -3.72
C THR A 308 -2.66 4.92 -3.64
N GLU A 309 -3.56 4.82 -2.66
CA GLU A 309 -4.24 3.58 -2.30
C GLU A 309 -5.70 3.85 -1.87
N LEU A 310 -6.39 4.75 -2.58
CA LEU A 310 -7.72 5.20 -2.19
C LEU A 310 -8.73 4.04 -2.20
N ASP A 311 -9.32 3.82 -1.04
CA ASP A 311 -10.54 3.05 -0.85
C ASP A 311 -11.37 3.70 0.28
N MET A 312 -12.65 3.35 0.33
CA MET A 312 -13.59 3.98 1.27
C MET A 312 -14.51 2.94 1.88
N SER A 313 -14.06 2.32 2.97
CA SER A 313 -14.85 1.32 3.70
C SER A 313 -16.22 1.88 4.07
N ILE A 314 -17.25 1.03 3.94
CA ILE A 314 -18.61 1.37 4.37
C ILE A 314 -18.82 1.24 5.90
N TYR A 315 -17.80 0.75 6.60
CA TYR A 315 -17.79 0.57 8.05
C TYR A 315 -16.87 1.60 8.71
N ALA A 316 -17.27 2.09 9.88
CA ALA A 316 -16.33 2.86 10.70
C ALA A 316 -15.26 1.91 11.26
N TRP A 317 -14.06 2.42 11.55
CA TRP A 317 -12.96 1.62 12.12
C TRP A 317 -13.34 0.70 13.31
N GLU A 318 -14.20 1.18 14.22
CA GLU A 318 -14.64 0.42 15.41
C GLU A 318 -15.82 -0.54 15.13
N ASP A 319 -16.37 -0.51 13.92
CA ASP A 319 -17.50 -1.35 13.51
C ASP A 319 -16.99 -2.63 12.84
N HIS A 320 -17.26 -3.77 13.48
CA HIS A 320 -16.98 -5.10 12.96
C HIS A 320 -18.28 -5.85 12.64
N GLY A 321 -19.33 -5.09 12.31
CA GLY A 321 -20.57 -5.60 11.76
C GLY A 321 -20.41 -6.06 10.31
N ASP A 322 -21.44 -6.71 9.80
CA ASP A 322 -21.49 -7.17 8.42
C ASP A 322 -22.90 -6.95 7.86
N TYR A 323 -23.02 -6.12 6.83
CA TYR A 323 -24.27 -5.92 6.11
C TYR A 323 -24.64 -7.12 5.23
N GLY A 324 -23.67 -8.00 4.92
CA GLY A 324 -23.78 -9.07 3.93
C GLY A 324 -24.22 -8.54 2.57
N ASP A 325 -24.95 -9.37 1.82
CA ASP A 325 -25.45 -9.03 0.47
C ASP A 325 -26.44 -7.84 0.42
N ASN A 326 -26.88 -7.30 1.57
CA ASN A 326 -27.94 -6.28 1.64
C ASN A 326 -27.43 -4.98 2.27
N ILE A 327 -26.46 -4.34 1.62
CA ILE A 327 -25.96 -3.02 2.03
C ILE A 327 -27.09 -1.99 1.92
N PRO A 328 -27.41 -1.25 3.01
CA PRO A 328 -28.48 -0.26 2.98
C PRO A 328 -28.23 0.87 1.98
N GLU A 329 -29.26 1.29 1.23
CA GLU A 329 -29.17 2.38 0.25
C GLU A 329 -28.58 3.67 0.85
N ASN A 330 -28.93 3.99 2.11
CA ASN A 330 -28.42 5.18 2.78
C ASN A 330 -26.91 5.12 3.06
N VAL A 331 -26.32 3.93 3.19
CA VAL A 331 -24.87 3.76 3.37
C VAL A 331 -24.15 4.06 2.06
N ILE A 332 -24.69 3.54 0.96
CA ILE A 332 -24.18 3.82 -0.40
C ILE A 332 -24.34 5.30 -0.77
N ASP A 333 -25.43 5.96 -0.37
CA ASP A 333 -25.62 7.40 -0.61
C ASP A 333 -24.60 8.25 0.18
N ILE A 334 -24.27 7.87 1.42
CA ILE A 334 -23.22 8.54 2.21
C ILE A 334 -21.87 8.39 1.49
N GLN A 335 -21.53 7.17 1.05
CA GLN A 335 -20.31 6.92 0.28
C GLN A 335 -20.25 7.79 -0.98
N ALA A 336 -21.37 7.93 -1.70
CA ALA A 336 -21.42 8.74 -2.91
C ALA A 336 -21.16 10.22 -2.65
N GLN A 337 -21.80 10.77 -1.62
CA GLN A 337 -21.57 12.15 -1.20
C GLN A 337 -20.14 12.36 -0.72
N ARG A 338 -19.56 11.36 -0.05
CA ARG A 338 -18.20 11.40 0.46
C ARG A 338 -17.15 11.40 -0.65
N TYR A 339 -17.29 10.52 -1.65
CA TYR A 339 -16.43 10.54 -2.83
C TYR A 339 -16.56 11.84 -3.62
N LYS A 340 -17.78 12.38 -3.75
CA LYS A 340 -18.00 13.70 -4.38
C LYS A 340 -17.21 14.80 -3.67
N GLU A 341 -17.35 14.91 -2.35
CA GLU A 341 -16.65 15.92 -1.54
C GLU A 341 -15.13 15.79 -1.67
N LEU A 342 -14.62 14.56 -1.59
CA LEU A 342 -13.20 14.28 -1.78
C LEU A 342 -12.73 14.73 -3.17
N PHE A 343 -13.36 14.26 -4.24
CA PHE A 343 -12.92 14.57 -5.60
C PHE A 343 -13.12 16.04 -5.99
N GLU A 344 -14.12 16.74 -5.44
CA GLU A 344 -14.23 18.20 -5.55
C GLU A 344 -12.99 18.88 -4.95
N ALA A 345 -12.61 18.52 -3.73
CA ALA A 345 -11.43 19.08 -3.07
C ALA A 345 -10.11 18.73 -3.79
N LEU A 346 -9.96 17.49 -4.27
CA LEU A 346 -8.77 17.06 -5.02
C LEU A 346 -8.62 17.84 -6.33
N ARG A 347 -9.71 18.07 -7.08
CA ARG A 347 -9.67 18.88 -8.31
C ARG A 347 -9.29 20.34 -8.03
N GLU A 348 -9.79 20.92 -6.93
CA GLU A 348 -9.43 22.27 -6.50
C GLU A 348 -7.95 22.42 -6.11
N ASN A 349 -7.27 21.32 -5.77
CA ASN A 349 -5.85 21.27 -5.39
C ASN A 349 -5.01 20.46 -6.39
N SER A 350 -5.45 20.38 -7.65
CA SER A 350 -4.77 19.61 -8.72
C SER A 350 -3.39 20.14 -9.10
N ASP A 351 -3.04 21.36 -8.70
CA ASP A 351 -1.70 21.93 -8.92
C ASP A 351 -0.63 21.36 -7.98
N ILE A 352 -1.02 20.68 -6.91
CA ILE A 352 -0.13 20.05 -5.93
C ILE A 352 -0.25 18.53 -5.86
N LEU A 353 -1.02 17.93 -6.78
CA LEU A 353 -1.40 16.51 -6.78
C LEU A 353 -1.27 15.94 -8.19
N SER A 354 -0.39 14.96 -8.40
CA SER A 354 -0.16 14.42 -9.75
C SER A 354 -1.09 13.26 -10.14
N ALA A 355 -1.54 12.47 -9.17
CA ALA A 355 -2.31 11.25 -9.41
C ALA A 355 -3.24 10.89 -8.24
N VAL A 356 -4.36 10.26 -8.57
CA VAL A 356 -5.28 9.60 -7.64
C VAL A 356 -5.43 8.14 -8.04
N VAL A 357 -4.95 7.24 -7.20
CA VAL A 357 -4.90 5.80 -7.44
C VAL A 357 -5.76 5.12 -6.40
N PHE A 358 -6.67 4.26 -6.86
CA PHE A 358 -7.52 3.44 -6.01
C PHE A 358 -6.82 2.13 -5.66
N TRP A 359 -7.04 1.58 -4.46
CA TRP A 359 -6.44 0.29 -4.05
C TRP A 359 -7.22 -0.94 -4.54
N GLY A 360 -7.60 -0.88 -5.80
CA GLY A 360 -8.56 -1.74 -6.47
C GLY A 360 -9.42 -0.88 -7.39
N PHE A 361 -10.48 -1.44 -7.97
CA PHE A 361 -11.38 -0.63 -8.80
C PHE A 361 -12.84 -1.10 -8.82
N SER A 362 -13.12 -2.27 -8.24
CA SER A 362 -14.43 -2.90 -8.21
C SER A 362 -14.55 -3.72 -6.94
N ASP A 363 -15.72 -3.68 -6.30
CA ASP A 363 -15.99 -4.38 -5.04
C ASP A 363 -15.83 -5.91 -5.16
N SER A 364 -15.77 -6.45 -6.37
CA SER A 364 -15.44 -7.87 -6.63
C SER A 364 -14.06 -8.32 -6.11
N HIS A 365 -13.18 -7.37 -5.76
CA HIS A 365 -11.84 -7.64 -5.26
C HIS A 365 -11.39 -6.47 -4.37
N THR A 366 -11.40 -6.69 -3.05
CA THR A 366 -10.86 -5.75 -2.07
C THR A 366 -10.25 -6.52 -0.90
N TRP A 367 -9.16 -5.98 -0.35
CA TRP A 367 -8.55 -6.51 0.88
C TRP A 367 -9.44 -6.30 2.12
N LEU A 368 -10.29 -5.26 2.09
CA LEU A 368 -11.22 -4.88 3.16
C LEU A 368 -12.31 -5.93 3.45
N ASP A 369 -12.48 -6.92 2.55
CA ASP A 369 -13.37 -8.05 2.82
C ASP A 369 -12.80 -9.03 3.86
N SER A 370 -11.51 -8.89 4.17
CA SER A 370 -10.77 -9.83 5.02
C SER A 370 -10.01 -9.16 6.16
N PHE A 371 -9.91 -7.83 6.15
CA PHE A 371 -9.22 -7.03 7.15
C PHE A 371 -10.07 -5.82 7.56
N PRO A 372 -10.19 -5.52 8.87
CA PRO A 372 -9.60 -6.23 10.01
C PRO A 372 -10.32 -7.54 10.36
N VAL A 373 -11.50 -7.79 9.78
CA VAL A 373 -12.30 -9.00 9.95
C VAL A 373 -12.85 -9.44 8.60
N ASN A 374 -13.33 -10.68 8.51
CA ASN A 374 -14.06 -11.13 7.32
C ASN A 374 -15.47 -10.50 7.34
N GLN A 375 -15.76 -9.65 6.37
CA GLN A 375 -17.03 -8.95 6.20
C GLN A 375 -17.24 -8.60 4.72
N ASN A 376 -18.46 -8.32 4.28
CA ASN A 376 -18.68 -7.79 2.94
C ASN A 376 -18.50 -6.27 2.96
N ASP A 377 -17.43 -5.75 2.34
CA ASP A 377 -17.25 -4.32 2.12
C ASP A 377 -17.65 -3.94 0.69
N ALA A 378 -17.76 -2.64 0.43
CA ALA A 378 -18.07 -2.12 -0.90
C ALA A 378 -17.35 -0.79 -1.12
N PRO A 379 -16.00 -0.76 -1.17
CA PRO A 379 -15.26 0.48 -1.04
C PRO A 379 -15.06 1.28 -2.33
N PHE A 380 -15.38 0.71 -3.50
CA PHE A 380 -14.99 1.28 -4.80
C PHE A 380 -16.14 1.93 -5.57
N LEU A 381 -15.82 2.38 -6.79
CA LEU A 381 -16.77 3.05 -7.70
C LEU A 381 -17.69 2.07 -8.43
N PHE A 382 -17.28 0.80 -8.54
CA PHE A 382 -18.00 -0.24 -9.25
C PHE A 382 -18.34 -1.39 -8.31
N ASP A 383 -19.55 -1.96 -8.46
CA ASP A 383 -19.97 -3.12 -7.69
C ASP A 383 -19.32 -4.42 -8.20
N GLU A 384 -19.61 -5.54 -7.53
CA GLU A 384 -19.08 -6.86 -7.89
C GLU A 384 -19.41 -7.32 -9.33
N ASP A 385 -20.44 -6.72 -9.96
CA ASP A 385 -20.88 -7.01 -11.32
C ASP A 385 -20.40 -5.98 -12.34
N PHE A 386 -19.45 -5.12 -11.94
CA PHE A 386 -18.83 -4.07 -12.74
C PHE A 386 -19.81 -2.97 -13.19
N ARG A 387 -20.85 -2.71 -12.39
CA ARG A 387 -21.80 -1.61 -12.60
C ARG A 387 -21.43 -0.41 -11.76
N ALA A 388 -21.64 0.77 -12.34
CA ALA A 388 -21.37 2.04 -11.69
C ALA A 388 -22.27 2.22 -10.46
N LYS A 389 -21.65 2.34 -9.30
CA LYS A 389 -22.32 2.68 -8.04
C LYS A 389 -22.67 4.18 -8.00
N PRO A 390 -23.54 4.63 -7.08
CA PRO A 390 -23.70 6.06 -6.81
C PRO A 390 -22.38 6.80 -6.58
N ALA A 391 -21.38 6.17 -5.95
CA ALA A 391 -20.03 6.70 -5.80
C ALA A 391 -19.34 7.08 -7.13
N TYR A 392 -19.47 6.24 -8.17
CA TYR A 392 -18.97 6.57 -9.51
C TYR A 392 -19.56 7.88 -10.02
N TRP A 393 -20.87 8.09 -9.86
CA TRP A 393 -21.51 9.33 -10.29
C TRP A 393 -21.09 10.54 -9.43
N GLY A 394 -20.85 10.35 -8.14
CA GLY A 394 -20.25 11.38 -7.28
C GLY A 394 -18.87 11.85 -7.79
N VAL A 395 -18.08 10.95 -8.37
CA VAL A 395 -16.77 11.26 -8.95
C VAL A 395 -16.88 11.90 -10.34
N VAL A 396 -17.72 11.34 -11.22
CA VAL A 396 -17.74 11.66 -12.67
C VAL A 396 -18.75 12.73 -13.06
N ASP A 397 -19.94 12.73 -12.46
CA ASP A 397 -21.00 13.70 -12.74
C ASP A 397 -21.83 13.95 -11.47
N PRO A 398 -21.34 14.81 -10.56
CA PRO A 398 -21.97 15.06 -9.26
C PRO A 398 -23.43 15.53 -9.31
N SER A 399 -23.94 15.90 -10.50
CA SER A 399 -25.34 16.29 -10.69
C SER A 399 -26.31 15.10 -10.74
N LYS A 400 -25.79 13.87 -10.81
CA LYS A 400 -26.56 12.62 -10.89
C LYS A 400 -26.82 11.93 -9.55
N ILE A 401 -26.22 12.42 -8.46
CA ILE A 401 -26.51 11.93 -7.12
C ILE A 401 -27.45 12.91 -6.38
N PRO A 402 -28.26 12.43 -5.41
CA PRO A 402 -29.26 13.24 -4.70
C PRO A 402 -28.76 14.50 -3.99
#